data_AF-A0A962QRU1-F1
#
_entry.id   AF-A0A962QRU1-F1
#
_cell.length_a   1.000
_cell.length_b   1.000
_cell.length_c   1.000
_cell.angle_alpha   90.00
_cell.angle_beta   90.00
_cell.angle_gamma   90.00
#
_symmetry.space_group_name_H-M   'P 1'
#
loop_
_entity.id
_entity.type
_entity.pdbx_description
1 polymer ?
#
loop_
_entity_poly.entity_id
_entity_poly.type
_entity_poly.pdbx_seq_one_letter_code
_entity_poly.pdbx_strand_id
1 'polypeptide(L)' 'DRKVGRNDPCPCGSGKKYKHCHGKLN' A
#
# COMPACT_ATOMS: atom_id res chain seq x y z
N ASP A 1 -12.45 3.42 10.07
CA ASP A 1 -11.17 2.73 9.80
C ASP A 1 -11.00 2.55 8.30
N ARG A 2 -10.32 3.47 7.61
CA ARG A 2 -10.09 3.35 6.15
C ARG A 2 -8.95 2.36 5.94
N LYS A 3 -9.26 1.07 5.93
CA LYS A 3 -8.29 0.04 5.53
C LYS A 3 -7.89 0.31 4.08
N VAL A 4 -6.65 0.78 3.89
CA VAL A 4 -6.04 0.87 2.55
C VAL A 4 -6.05 -0.52 1.93
N GLY A 5 -6.67 -0.64 0.76
CA GLY A 5 -6.69 -1.88 0.01
C GLY A 5 -5.28 -2.23 -0.48
N ARG A 6 -4.98 -3.53 -0.59
CA ARG A 6 -3.66 -3.99 -1.06
C ARG A 6 -3.28 -3.47 -2.45
N ASN A 7 -4.26 -3.18 -3.31
CA ASN A 7 -4.02 -2.66 -4.66
C ASN A 7 -4.02 -1.13 -4.76
N ASP A 8 -4.44 -0.41 -3.71
CA ASP A 8 -4.45 1.05 -3.68
C ASP A 8 -3.03 1.64 -3.73
N PRO A 9 -2.87 2.89 -4.19
CA PRO A 9 -1.61 3.61 -4.06
C PRO A 9 -1.19 3.68 -2.59
N CYS A 10 0.11 3.46 -2.34
CA CYS A 10 0.64 3.45 -0.98
C CYS A 10 0.62 4.88 -0.40
N PRO A 11 0.10 5.10 0.82
CA PRO A 11 -0.05 6.43 1.40
C PRO A 11 1.28 7.14 1.71
N CYS A 12 2.41 6.46 1.60
CA CYS A 12 3.75 7.05 1.78
C CYS A 12 4.24 7.88 0.58
N GLY A 13 3.46 8.01 -0.50
CA GLY A 13 3.85 8.80 -1.68
C GLY A 13 4.92 8.15 -2.56
N SER A 14 5.28 6.89 -2.31
CA SER A 14 6.31 6.17 -3.10
C SER A 14 5.92 5.85 -4.55
N GLY A 15 4.67 6.12 -4.96
CA GLY A 15 4.12 5.72 -6.26
C GLY A 15 3.86 4.22 -6.40
N LYS A 16 4.21 3.40 -5.41
CA LYS A 16 3.98 1.95 -5.42
C LYS A 16 2.58 1.62 -4.91
N LYS A 17 2.04 0.47 -5.33
CA LYS A 17 0.82 -0.11 -4.71
C LYS A 17 1.13 -0.54 -3.28
N TYR A 18 0.16 -0.45 -2.38
CA TYR A 18 0.32 -0.78 -0.96
C TYR A 18 0.95 -2.17 -0.77
N LYS A 19 0.47 -3.19 -1.50
CA LYS A 19 1.02 -4.57 -1.44
C LYS A 19 2.50 -4.72 -1.84
N HIS A 20 3.07 -3.76 -2.56
CA HIS A 20 4.47 -3.76 -2.98
C HIS A 20 5.33 -2.77 -2.17
N CYS A 21 4.77 -2.19 -1.12
CA CYS A 21 5.44 -1.23 -0.24
C CYS A 21 5.15 -1.62 1.23
N HIS A 22 4.37 -0.82 1.96
CA HIS A 22 4.08 -1.06 3.38
C HIS A 22 3.14 -2.24 3.65
N GLY A 23 2.43 -2.73 2.62
CA GLY A 23 1.61 -3.95 2.65
C GLY A 23 2.30 -5.16 2.03
N LYS A 24 3.64 -5.11 1.86
CA LYS A 24 4.43 -6.27 1.46
C LYS A 24 4.41 -7.28 2.60
N LEU A 25 3.76 -8.41 2.34
CA LEU A 25 3.92 -9.60 3.18
C LEU A 25 5.23 -10.24 2.71
N ASN A 26 6.12 -10.55 3.64
CA ASN A 26 7.31 -11.36 3.36
C ASN A 26 6.88 -12.72 2.77
#